data_AF-A0A936V4G4-F1
#
_entry.id   AF-A0A936V4G4-F1
#
_cell.length_a   1.000
_cell.length_b   1.000
_cell.length_c   1.000
_cell.angle_alpha   90.00
_cell.angle_beta   90.00
_cell.angle_gamma   90.00
#
_symmetry.space_group_name_H-M   'P 1'
#
loop_
_entity.id
_entity.type
_entity.pdbx_description
1 polymer ?
#
loop_
_entity_poly.entity_id
_entity_poly.type
_entity_poly.pdbx_seq_one_letter_code
_entity_poly.pdbx_strand_id
1 'polypeptide(L)'
;MSASRTVDSPTLDLREVEGVLDTDERVLNTEAARQLFMRRLGNVMALGQCVSSIQQDADGVRVDGKRYDFVVDATWGHLTRPDVPLFYEPTMLLYYEGPLDHPALTMVDGPLCSVYPTEDPKVYTLSSVTHTPLGQTDSAAQAR
;
A
#
# COMPACT_ATOMS: atom_id res chain seq x y z
N MET A 1 -0.67 -14.80 20.02
CA MET A 1 -1.30 -13.76 20.87
C MET A 1 -0.17 -13.07 21.61
N SER A 2 0.34 -11.97 21.04
CA SER A 2 1.35 -11.14 21.73
C SER A 2 0.61 -10.25 22.71
N ALA A 3 1.07 -10.21 23.96
CA ALA A 3 0.48 -9.37 24.99
C ALA A 3 0.87 -7.92 24.73
N SER A 4 -0.12 -7.07 24.47
CA SER A 4 0.07 -5.61 24.45
C SER A 4 0.59 -5.16 25.82
N ARG A 5 1.79 -4.57 25.84
CA ARG A 5 2.35 -3.95 27.04
C ARG A 5 1.96 -2.48 27.05
N THR A 6 1.28 -2.04 28.10
CA THR A 6 1.12 -0.61 28.37
C THR A 6 2.51 -0.06 28.71
N VAL A 7 2.99 0.94 27.97
CA VAL A 7 4.33 1.50 28.14
C VAL A 7 4.30 2.57 29.24
N ASP A 8 5.09 2.39 30.30
CA ASP A 8 5.12 3.31 31.46
C ASP A 8 5.88 4.64 31.20
N SER A 9 6.43 4.85 30.00
CA SER A 9 6.78 6.18 29.45
C SER A 9 7.13 6.03 27.97
N PRO A 10 6.42 6.69 27.04
CA PRO A 10 6.87 6.74 25.66
C PRO A 10 8.22 7.46 25.56
N THR A 11 9.09 7.03 24.64
CA THR A 11 10.29 7.76 24.23
C THR A 11 9.98 9.12 23.58
N LEU A 12 8.69 9.40 23.35
CA LEU A 12 8.14 10.61 22.77
C LEU A 12 7.32 11.40 23.80
N ASP A 13 7.43 12.73 23.81
CA ASP A 13 6.53 13.61 24.59
C ASP A 13 5.17 13.72 23.89
N LEU A 14 4.35 12.67 24.00
CA LEU A 14 2.98 12.65 23.51
C LEU A 14 2.05 13.27 24.54
N ARG A 15 1.22 14.21 24.08
CA ARG A 15 0.20 14.88 24.90
C ARG A 15 -1.17 14.65 24.29
N GLU A 16 -2.19 14.69 25.14
CA GLU A 16 -3.59 14.56 24.71
C GLU A 16 -3.91 13.21 24.03
N VAL A 17 -3.26 12.12 24.48
CA VAL A 17 -3.53 10.75 24.04
C VAL A 17 -4.14 9.92 25.18
N GLU A 18 -5.10 9.06 24.87
CA GLU A 18 -5.74 8.16 25.85
C GLU A 18 -4.85 6.98 26.23
N GLY A 19 -4.01 6.52 25.28
CA GLY A 19 -3.09 5.41 25.50
C GLY A 19 -2.13 5.21 24.33
N VAL A 20 -1.12 4.38 24.55
CA VAL A 20 -0.12 4.00 23.54
C VAL A 20 0.00 2.49 23.52
N LEU A 21 0.04 1.92 22.32
CA LEU A 21 0.31 0.51 22.07
C LEU A 21 1.69 0.38 21.43
N ASP A 22 2.60 -0.31 22.11
CA ASP A 22 3.89 -0.68 21.53
C ASP A 22 3.72 -1.99 20.75
N THR A 23 4.14 -1.98 19.48
CA THR A 23 3.93 -3.09 18.55
C THR A 23 5.25 -3.54 17.95
N ASP A 24 5.38 -4.85 17.73
CA ASP A 24 6.52 -5.44 17.01
C ASP A 24 6.42 -5.26 15.48
N GLU A 25 5.64 -4.30 15.00
CA GLU A 25 5.49 -4.01 13.58
C GLU A 25 6.81 -3.53 12.97
N ARG A 26 7.02 -3.83 11.69
CA ARG A 26 8.27 -3.56 10.99
C ARG A 26 8.01 -3.02 9.60
N VAL A 27 8.93 -2.19 9.13
CA VAL A 27 8.97 -1.74 7.74
C VAL A 27 9.13 -2.94 6.80
N LEU A 28 8.33 -2.94 5.73
CA LEU A 28 8.45 -3.92 4.67
C LEU A 28 9.73 -3.67 3.86
N ASN A 29 10.58 -4.69 3.75
CA ASN A 29 11.72 -4.67 2.83
C ASN A 29 11.27 -5.03 1.41
N THR A 30 10.74 -4.02 0.72
CA THR A 30 10.24 -4.05 -0.65
C THR A 30 11.32 -4.50 -1.63
N GLU A 31 12.58 -4.08 -1.45
CA GLU A 31 13.66 -4.49 -2.36
C GLU A 31 13.99 -5.98 -2.21
N ALA A 32 14.09 -6.50 -1.00
CA ALA A 32 14.29 -7.93 -0.76
C ALA A 32 13.12 -8.77 -1.29
N ALA A 33 11.89 -8.29 -1.12
CA ALA A 33 10.70 -8.93 -1.68
C ALA A 33 10.76 -8.96 -3.21
N ARG A 34 11.09 -7.83 -3.84
CA ARG A 34 11.27 -7.73 -5.30
C ARG A 34 12.30 -8.74 -5.79
N GLN A 35 13.49 -8.76 -5.20
CA GLN A 35 14.57 -9.69 -5.58
C GLN A 35 14.14 -11.15 -5.45
N LEU A 36 13.42 -11.49 -4.36
CA LEU A 36 12.89 -12.84 -4.14
C LEU A 36 11.95 -13.27 -5.27
N PHE A 37 10.98 -12.42 -5.63
CA PHE A 37 10.01 -12.75 -6.67
C PHE A 37 10.62 -12.74 -8.06
N MET A 38 11.50 -11.79 -8.38
CA MET A 38 12.26 -11.77 -9.64
C MET A 38 13.02 -13.08 -9.84
N ARG A 39 13.69 -13.58 -8.80
CA ARG A 39 14.43 -14.85 -8.86
C ARG A 39 13.52 -16.06 -9.04
N ARG A 40 12.34 -16.08 -8.40
CA ARG A 40 11.43 -17.23 -8.43
C ARG A 40 10.54 -17.29 -9.67
N LEU A 41 10.13 -16.14 -10.21
CA LEU A 41 9.09 -16.02 -11.23
C LEU A 41 9.59 -15.35 -12.51
N GLY A 42 10.84 -14.89 -12.56
CA GLY A 42 11.36 -14.10 -13.69
C GLY A 42 11.26 -14.76 -15.05
N ASN A 43 11.25 -16.10 -15.12
CA ASN A 43 11.11 -16.84 -16.38
C ASN A 43 9.66 -16.89 -16.92
N VAL A 44 8.66 -16.62 -16.08
CA VAL A 44 7.23 -16.63 -16.45
C VAL A 44 6.58 -15.26 -16.33
N MET A 45 7.34 -14.27 -15.87
CA MET A 45 6.88 -12.90 -15.67
C MET A 45 7.24 -12.03 -16.87
N ALA A 46 6.25 -11.32 -17.39
CA ALA A 46 6.44 -10.32 -18.42
C ALA A 46 6.21 -8.91 -17.84
N LEU A 47 7.27 -8.10 -17.83
CA LEU A 47 7.22 -6.70 -17.38
C LEU A 47 7.10 -5.75 -18.57
N GLY A 48 6.57 -4.55 -18.33
CA GLY A 48 6.41 -3.54 -19.39
C GLY A 48 5.36 -3.88 -20.44
N GLN A 49 4.59 -4.95 -20.24
CA GLN A 49 3.47 -5.33 -21.11
C GLN A 49 2.17 -4.75 -20.58
N CYS A 50 1.48 -3.98 -21.43
CA CYS A 50 0.14 -3.52 -21.16
C CYS A 50 -0.86 -4.55 -21.69
N VAL A 51 -1.72 -5.07 -20.82
CA VAL A 51 -2.83 -5.94 -21.24
C VAL A 51 -3.90 -5.06 -21.89
N SER A 52 -4.24 -5.35 -23.14
CA SER A 52 -5.20 -4.55 -23.92
C SER A 52 -6.60 -5.14 -23.94
N SER A 53 -6.71 -6.46 -23.77
CA SER A 53 -7.99 -7.16 -23.86
C SER A 53 -8.02 -8.43 -23.03
N ILE A 54 -9.17 -8.66 -22.39
CA ILE A 54 -9.53 -9.91 -21.72
C ILE A 54 -10.88 -10.34 -22.28
N GLN A 55 -10.97 -11.56 -22.83
CA GLN A 55 -12.23 -12.17 -23.25
C GLN A 55 -12.42 -13.50 -22.51
N GLN A 56 -13.59 -13.69 -21.92
CA GLN A 56 -13.97 -14.96 -21.31
C GLN A 56 -14.90 -15.72 -22.27
N ASP A 57 -14.64 -17.02 -22.47
CA ASP A 57 -15.49 -17.92 -23.24
C ASP A 57 -15.76 -19.21 -22.44
N ALA A 58 -16.52 -20.15 -23.01
CA ALA A 58 -16.85 -21.42 -22.35
C ALA A 58 -15.61 -22.30 -22.06
N ASP A 59 -14.50 -21.98 -22.71
CA ASP A 59 -13.27 -22.77 -22.79
C ASP A 59 -12.13 -22.15 -21.94
N GLY A 60 -12.37 -21.02 -21.27
CA GLY A 60 -11.42 -20.35 -20.38
C GLY A 60 -11.37 -18.84 -20.61
N VAL A 61 -10.17 -18.27 -20.51
CA VAL A 61 -9.94 -16.82 -20.68
C VAL A 61 -8.84 -16.57 -21.70
N ARG A 62 -9.07 -15.59 -22.57
CA ARG A 62 -8.08 -15.09 -23.54
C ARG A 62 -7.59 -13.73 -23.09
N VAL A 63 -6.28 -13.61 -22.88
CA VAL A 63 -5.60 -12.33 -22.59
C VAL A 63 -4.74 -11.98 -23.79
N ASP A 64 -5.08 -10.90 -24.48
CA ASP A 64 -4.45 -10.49 -25.74
C ASP A 64 -4.33 -11.65 -26.75
N GLY A 65 -5.40 -12.44 -26.87
CA GLY A 65 -5.49 -13.59 -27.75
C GLY A 65 -4.87 -14.89 -27.23
N LYS A 66 -4.07 -14.85 -26.16
CA LYS A 66 -3.46 -16.06 -25.55
C LYS A 66 -4.41 -16.70 -24.53
N ARG A 67 -4.62 -18.01 -24.65
CA ARG A 67 -5.54 -18.79 -23.79
C ARG A 67 -4.91 -19.13 -22.44
N TYR A 68 -5.69 -19.02 -21.38
CA TYR A 68 -5.43 -19.40 -20.01
C TYR A 68 -6.68 -20.05 -19.40
N ASP A 69 -6.51 -20.89 -18.38
CA ASP A 69 -7.63 -21.50 -17.66
C ASP A 69 -8.33 -20.47 -16.75
N PHE A 70 -7.53 -19.62 -16.09
CA PHE A 70 -7.99 -18.58 -15.18
C PHE A 70 -7.14 -17.33 -15.30
N VAL A 71 -7.74 -16.18 -14.98
CA VAL A 71 -7.08 -14.88 -14.88
C VAL A 71 -7.48 -14.25 -13.55
N VAL A 72 -6.47 -13.72 -12.84
CA VAL A 72 -6.68 -12.89 -11.65
C VAL A 72 -6.33 -11.47 -12.04
N ASP A 73 -7.34 -10.60 -12.07
CA ASP A 73 -7.13 -9.18 -12.30
C ASP A 73 -6.67 -8.49 -11.00
N ALA A 74 -5.37 -8.17 -10.94
CA ALA A 74 -4.76 -7.42 -9.84
C ALA A 74 -4.50 -5.95 -10.20
N THR A 75 -5.26 -5.40 -11.15
CA THR A 75 -5.11 -4.01 -11.63
C THR A 75 -5.93 -3.00 -10.81
N TRP A 76 -6.50 -3.39 -9.66
CA TRP A 76 -7.29 -2.49 -8.80
C TRP A 76 -8.49 -1.84 -9.50
N GLY A 77 -9.16 -2.57 -10.41
CA GLY A 77 -10.32 -2.07 -11.14
C GLY A 77 -9.98 -1.20 -12.36
N HIS A 78 -8.69 -1.05 -12.69
CA HIS A 78 -8.26 -0.28 -13.86
C HIS A 78 -8.51 -1.00 -15.19
N LEU A 79 -8.45 -2.33 -15.22
CA LEU A 79 -8.70 -3.13 -16.42
C LEU A 79 -10.14 -3.67 -16.42
N THR A 80 -10.50 -4.47 -15.42
CA THR A 80 -11.87 -4.98 -15.23
C THR A 80 -12.55 -4.18 -14.14
N ARG A 81 -13.59 -3.41 -14.48
CA ARG A 81 -14.37 -2.69 -13.47
C ARG A 81 -15.27 -3.68 -12.73
N PRO A 82 -15.11 -3.85 -11.40
CA PRO A 82 -15.99 -4.73 -10.63
C PRO A 82 -17.41 -4.15 -10.60
N ASP A 83 -18.41 -5.02 -10.43
CA ASP A 83 -19.83 -4.63 -10.31
C ASP A 83 -20.16 -4.12 -8.90
N VAL A 84 -19.40 -3.11 -8.47
CA VAL A 84 -19.60 -2.37 -7.23
C VAL A 84 -19.30 -0.88 -7.48
N PRO A 85 -19.91 0.04 -6.73
CA PRO A 85 -19.52 1.45 -6.76
C PRO A 85 -18.01 1.57 -6.47
N LEU A 86 -17.29 2.20 -7.40
CA LEU A 86 -15.83 2.35 -7.35
C LEU A 86 -15.48 3.81 -7.59
N PHE A 87 -14.70 4.37 -6.67
CA PHE A 87 -14.07 5.69 -6.78
C PHE A 87 -12.57 5.57 -6.56
N TYR A 88 -11.82 6.58 -6.99
CA TYR A 88 -10.37 6.65 -6.90
C TYR A 88 -9.94 7.93 -6.21
N GLU A 89 -8.95 7.83 -5.34
CA GLU A 89 -8.39 8.96 -4.60
C GLU A 89 -6.95 9.22 -5.06
N PRO A 90 -6.67 10.33 -5.76
CA PRO A 90 -5.29 10.79 -5.88
C PRO A 90 -4.73 11.04 -4.48
N THR A 91 -3.56 10.49 -4.18
CA THR A 91 -2.93 10.62 -2.87
C THR A 91 -1.60 11.34 -2.94
N MET A 92 -1.33 12.16 -1.93
CA MET A 92 -0.03 12.79 -1.72
C MET A 92 0.57 12.27 -0.42
N LEU A 93 1.71 11.60 -0.54
CA LEU A 93 2.51 11.13 0.58
C LEU A 93 3.78 11.96 0.67
N LEU A 94 4.00 12.58 1.82
CA LEU A 94 5.15 13.45 2.04
C LEU A 94 6.30 12.66 2.66
N TYR A 95 7.52 12.93 2.21
CA TYR A 95 8.74 12.31 2.71
C TYR A 95 9.60 13.38 3.41
N TYR A 96 10.06 13.06 4.61
CA TYR A 96 10.85 13.96 5.45
C TYR A 96 12.12 13.27 5.93
N GLU A 97 13.20 14.02 5.98
CA GLU A 97 14.41 13.61 6.69
C GLU A 97 14.22 13.76 8.20
N GLY A 98 14.68 12.76 8.95
CA GLY A 98 14.53 12.70 10.40
C GLY A 98 15.78 12.14 11.09
N PRO A 99 15.78 12.12 12.44
CA PRO A 99 16.83 11.47 13.19
C PRO A 99 16.79 9.95 12.97
N LEU A 100 17.94 9.30 13.10
CA LEU A 100 18.03 7.84 13.12
C LEU A 100 17.23 7.29 14.30
N ASP A 101 16.60 6.14 14.09
CA ASP A 101 15.87 5.38 15.12
C ASP A 101 14.72 6.17 15.78
N HIS A 102 14.17 7.18 15.11
CA HIS A 102 12.90 7.76 15.55
C HIS A 102 11.80 6.68 15.47
N PRO A 103 10.99 6.50 16.52
CA PRO A 103 9.94 5.50 16.52
C PRO A 103 8.90 5.77 15.43
N ALA A 104 8.33 4.71 14.88
CA ALA A 104 7.13 4.81 14.06
C ALA A 104 5.96 5.25 14.95
N LEU A 105 5.16 6.20 14.48
CA LEU A 105 3.95 6.64 15.15
C LEU A 105 2.78 6.52 14.18
N THR A 106 1.80 5.70 14.54
CA THR A 106 0.53 5.62 13.83
C THR A 106 -0.57 5.94 14.82
N MET A 107 -1.28 7.04 14.56
CA MET A 107 -2.47 7.39 15.31
C MET A 107 -3.69 6.73 14.65
N VAL A 108 -4.52 6.09 15.46
CA VAL A 108 -5.69 5.31 15.03
C VAL A 108 -6.98 5.95 15.54
N ASP A 109 -8.11 5.59 14.94
CA ASP A 109 -9.45 6.01 15.36
C ASP A 109 -9.75 7.52 15.21
N GLY A 110 -9.49 8.08 14.03
CA GLY A 110 -9.92 9.45 13.71
C GLY A 110 -9.26 10.05 12.47
N PRO A 111 -9.45 11.37 12.23
CA PRO A 111 -8.80 12.12 11.17
C PRO A 111 -7.33 12.41 11.51
N LEU A 112 -6.55 11.36 11.77
CA LEU A 112 -5.23 11.44 12.37
C LEU A 112 -4.12 11.16 11.34
N CYS A 113 -2.87 11.31 11.78
CA CYS A 113 -1.69 11.16 10.95
C CYS A 113 -0.77 10.03 11.43
N SER A 114 0.11 9.60 10.52
CA SER A 114 1.19 8.67 10.85
C SER A 114 2.52 9.26 10.39
N VAL A 115 3.54 9.06 11.22
CA VAL A 115 4.95 9.26 10.89
C VAL A 115 5.59 7.89 10.86
N TYR A 116 5.90 7.37 9.67
CA TYR A 116 6.32 5.98 9.52
C TYR A 116 7.69 5.88 8.82
N PRO A 117 8.63 5.07 9.34
CA PRO A 117 9.94 4.91 8.72
C PRO A 117 9.85 4.25 7.35
N THR A 118 10.84 4.54 6.51
CA THR A 118 11.02 3.87 5.20
C THR A 118 12.16 2.85 5.26
N GLU A 119 12.51 2.24 4.12
CA GLU A 119 13.72 1.41 4.02
C GLU A 119 15.01 2.23 4.22
N ASP A 120 14.97 3.54 3.96
CA ASP A 120 16.02 4.46 4.37
C ASP A 120 15.79 4.87 5.84
N PRO A 121 16.70 4.53 6.77
CA PRO A 121 16.54 4.79 8.19
C PRO A 121 16.53 6.28 8.57
N LYS A 122 16.80 7.19 7.63
CA LYS A 122 16.71 8.65 7.85
C LYS A 122 15.48 9.28 7.22
N VAL A 123 14.70 8.52 6.48
CA VAL A 123 13.54 9.04 5.74
C VAL A 123 12.26 8.45 6.31
N TYR A 124 11.31 9.34 6.58
CA TYR A 124 10.02 9.04 7.15
C TYR A 124 8.91 9.54 6.24
N THR A 125 7.80 8.81 6.18
CA THR A 125 6.59 9.26 5.52
C THR A 125 5.69 9.97 6.53
N LEU A 126 5.03 11.05 6.08
CA LEU A 126 3.92 11.67 6.78
C LEU A 126 2.65 11.44 5.97
N SER A 127 1.72 10.68 6.55
CA SER A 127 0.39 10.48 6.01
C SER A 127 -0.67 11.03 6.95
N SER A 128 -1.84 11.38 6.42
CA SER A 128 -2.98 11.89 7.17
C SER A 128 -4.25 11.38 6.53
N VAL A 129 -5.18 10.86 7.34
CA VAL A 129 -6.47 10.36 6.85
C VAL A 129 -7.22 11.42 6.03
N THR A 130 -7.15 12.69 6.46
CA THR A 130 -7.87 13.81 5.84
C THR A 130 -7.10 14.59 4.78
N HIS A 131 -5.77 14.48 4.71
CA HIS A 131 -4.95 15.33 3.84
C HIS A 131 -4.10 14.54 2.83
N THR A 132 -3.91 13.24 3.06
CA THR A 132 -3.25 12.37 2.06
C THR A 132 -4.15 12.18 0.84
N PRO A 133 -5.46 11.88 0.97
CA PRO A 133 -6.37 11.94 -0.15
C PRO A 133 -6.58 13.39 -0.60
N LEU A 134 -6.47 13.66 -1.90
CA LEU A 134 -6.65 15.00 -2.48
C LEU A 134 -8.05 15.23 -3.06
N GLY A 135 -8.90 14.20 -3.05
CA GLY A 135 -10.25 14.23 -3.60
C GLY A 135 -10.68 12.84 -4.06
N GLN A 136 -11.86 12.76 -4.66
CA GLN A 136 -12.42 11.54 -5.23
C GLN A 136 -12.73 11.75 -6.71
N THR A 137 -12.52 10.70 -7.50
CA THR A 137 -12.81 10.69 -8.94
C THR A 137 -13.44 9.37 -9.35
N ASP A 138 -14.21 9.38 -10.44
CA ASP A 138 -14.91 8.18 -10.92
C ASP A 138 -14.04 7.29 -11.81
N SER A 139 -12.83 7.74 -12.14
CA SER A 139 -11.92 7.02 -13.02
C SER A 139 -10.46 7.17 -12.60
N ALA A 140 -9.74 6.05 -12.72
CA ALA A 140 -8.30 5.99 -12.56
C ALA A 140 -7.52 7.04 -13.36
N ALA A 141 -8.01 7.42 -14.56
CA ALA A 141 -7.33 8.39 -15.41
C ALA A 141 -7.38 9.81 -14.83
N GLN A 142 -8.43 10.15 -14.08
CA GLN A 142 -8.58 11.45 -13.42
C GLN A 142 -7.81 11.53 -12.10
N ALA A 143 -7.52 10.38 -11.47
CA ALA A 143 -6.75 10.28 -10.22
C ALA A 143 -5.22 10.24 -10.39
N ARG A 144 -4.70 10.38 -11.62
CA ARG A 144 -3.27 10.30 -11.94
C ARG A 144 -2.60 11.66 -12.00
#